data_AF-F4RA63-F1
#
_entry.id   AF-F4RA63-F1
#
_cell.length_a   1.000
_cell.length_b   1.000
_cell.length_c   1.000
_cell.angle_alpha   90.00
_cell.angle_beta   90.00
_cell.angle_gamma   90.00
#
_symmetry.space_group_name_H-M   'P 1'
#
loop_
_entity.id
_entity.type
_entity.pdbx_description
1 polymer ?
#
loop_
_entity_poly.entity_id
_entity_poly.type
_entity_poly.pdbx_seq_one_letter_code
_entity_poly.pdbx_strand_id
1 'polypeptide(L)'
;MASAPDLTATMNTIITTTSETSQLRAPESGLAWHQTDTELILKSIAEAPIVSPLKAYGYITSKDMLTRNWTYSLNGAVGFIEDSGTVFIKHSSLTQSLVATVPPQQQDLAGKASISGIGKVVKVNMDNLNEDGEWHLTVHAEHDVFDPESSGHCSPDLDDSGVD
;
A
#
# COMPACT_ATOMS: atom_id res chain seq x y z
N MET A 1 -28.43 8.14 1.87
CA MET A 1 -27.45 8.30 2.96
C MET A 1 -26.08 8.39 2.33
N ALA A 2 -25.25 9.37 2.69
CA ALA A 2 -23.88 9.43 2.20
C ALA A 2 -23.07 8.33 2.91
N SER A 3 -22.38 7.48 2.16
CA SER A 3 -21.44 6.51 2.72
C SER A 3 -20.36 7.25 3.51
N ALA A 4 -19.95 6.70 4.66
CA ALA A 4 -18.76 7.19 5.35
C ALA A 4 -17.55 7.17 4.37
N PRO A 5 -16.67 8.17 4.42
CA PRO A 5 -15.47 8.19 3.59
C PRO A 5 -14.56 7.02 3.99
N ASP A 6 -14.09 6.28 2.99
CA ASP A 6 -13.08 5.24 3.16
C ASP A 6 -11.80 5.88 3.72
N LEU A 7 -11.45 5.56 4.97
CA LEU A 7 -10.28 6.09 5.65
C LEU A 7 -9.04 5.31 5.19
N THR A 8 -8.72 5.40 3.89
CA THR A 8 -7.62 4.65 3.29
C THR A 8 -6.48 5.60 2.91
N ALA A 9 -5.26 5.27 3.31
CA ALA A 9 -4.07 5.94 2.81
C ALA A 9 -3.76 5.44 1.39
N THR A 10 -3.42 6.37 0.49
CA THR A 10 -2.96 6.10 -0.87
C THR A 10 -1.48 6.44 -0.97
N MET A 11 -0.71 5.58 -1.62
CA MET A 11 0.69 5.79 -1.92
C MET A 11 0.88 5.90 -3.43
N ASN A 12 1.72 6.84 -3.86
CA ASN A 12 2.33 6.86 -5.19
C ASN A 12 3.83 6.65 -5.01
N THR A 13 4.40 5.64 -5.65
CA THR A 13 5.79 5.27 -5.45
C THR A 13 6.41 4.63 -6.69
N ILE A 14 7.74 4.75 -6.81
CA ILE A 14 8.53 3.98 -7.76
C ILE A 14 9.22 2.84 -7.01
N ILE A 15 8.95 1.61 -7.42
CA ILE A 15 9.43 0.39 -6.77
C ILE A 15 10.16 -0.49 -7.78
N THR A 16 11.10 -1.30 -7.27
CA THR A 16 11.73 -2.36 -8.06
C THR A 16 11.27 -3.71 -7.54
N THR A 17 10.86 -4.59 -8.44
CA THR A 17 10.45 -5.96 -8.11
C THR A 17 11.66 -6.84 -7.83
N THR A 18 11.59 -7.65 -6.78
CA THR A 18 12.70 -8.52 -6.34
C THR A 18 12.41 -10.01 -6.53
N SER A 19 11.12 -10.37 -6.62
CA SER A 19 10.67 -11.74 -6.89
C SER A 19 9.80 -11.85 -8.14
N GLU A 20 9.58 -13.08 -8.58
CA GLU A 20 8.55 -13.36 -9.58
C GLU A 20 7.17 -13.14 -8.96
N THR A 21 6.24 -12.58 -9.74
CA THR A 21 4.87 -12.43 -9.27
C THR A 21 4.24 -13.81 -9.03
N SER A 22 3.75 -14.03 -7.82
CA SER A 22 3.00 -15.22 -7.44
C SER A 22 1.50 -14.95 -7.45
N GLN A 23 0.70 -15.98 -7.71
CA GLN A 23 -0.75 -15.89 -7.70
C GLN A 23 -1.27 -16.36 -6.33
N LEU A 24 -2.12 -15.57 -5.68
CA LEU A 24 -2.63 -15.89 -4.34
C LEU A 24 -3.77 -16.92 -4.37
N ARG A 25 -4.63 -16.88 -5.39
CA ARG A 25 -5.78 -17.78 -5.54
C ARG A 25 -6.02 -18.13 -7.00
N ALA A 26 -6.49 -19.35 -7.28
CA ALA A 26 -6.85 -19.78 -8.64
C ALA A 26 -7.93 -18.85 -9.24
N PRO A 27 -7.84 -18.50 -10.54
CA PRO A 27 -8.77 -17.55 -11.15
C PRO A 27 -10.08 -18.26 -11.46
N GLU A 28 -11.21 -17.76 -10.96
CA GLU A 28 -12.54 -18.15 -11.47
C GLU A 28 -12.91 -17.38 -12.74
N SER A 29 -12.36 -16.18 -12.88
CA SER A 29 -12.40 -15.33 -14.07
C SER A 29 -10.97 -14.96 -14.42
N GLY A 30 -10.65 -14.55 -15.65
CA GLY A 30 -9.26 -14.25 -16.09
C GLY A 30 -8.50 -13.15 -15.32
N LEU A 31 -9.04 -12.68 -14.20
CA LEU A 31 -8.44 -11.80 -13.21
C LEU A 31 -8.18 -12.58 -11.92
N ALA A 32 -6.99 -12.42 -11.35
CA ALA A 32 -6.66 -12.99 -10.05
C ALA A 32 -5.94 -11.97 -9.18
N TRP A 33 -5.92 -12.23 -7.87
CA TRP A 33 -5.01 -11.53 -6.98
C TRP A 33 -3.60 -12.10 -7.13
N HIS A 34 -2.67 -11.19 -7.35
CA HIS A 34 -1.26 -11.45 -7.51
C HIS A 34 -0.48 -10.74 -6.41
N GLN A 35 0.62 -11.36 -5.96
CA GLN A 35 1.57 -10.78 -5.02
C GLN A 35 2.95 -10.76 -5.65
N THR A 36 3.64 -9.64 -5.52
CA THR A 36 5.06 -9.48 -5.89
C THR A 36 5.82 -8.89 -4.72
N ASP A 37 7.02 -9.40 -4.44
CA ASP A 37 7.91 -8.74 -3.48
C ASP A 37 8.65 -7.61 -4.19
N THR A 38 8.71 -6.46 -3.54
CA THR A 38 9.26 -5.24 -4.10
C THR A 38 10.06 -4.49 -3.04
N GLU A 39 10.87 -3.56 -3.50
CA GLU A 39 11.68 -2.70 -2.65
C GLU A 39 11.31 -1.23 -2.86
N LEU A 40 11.06 -0.56 -1.75
CA LEU A 40 10.88 0.87 -1.64
C LEU A 40 12.21 1.50 -1.23
N ILE A 41 12.70 2.45 -2.03
CA ILE A 41 13.96 3.15 -1.76
C ILE A 41 13.67 4.48 -1.06
N LEU A 42 14.01 4.55 0.22
CA LEU A 42 13.81 5.69 1.07
C LEU A 42 15.07 6.56 1.14
N LYS A 43 14.86 7.87 1.25
CA LYS A 43 15.96 8.81 1.49
C LYS A 43 16.41 8.72 2.96
N SER A 44 17.70 8.55 3.18
CA SER A 44 18.30 8.59 4.52
C SER A 44 18.91 9.96 4.82
N ILE A 45 19.02 10.27 6.11
CA ILE A 45 19.79 11.42 6.60
C ILE A 45 21.30 11.10 6.56
N ALA A 46 21.68 9.83 6.67
CA ALA A 46 23.07 9.34 6.67
C ALA A 46 23.65 9.12 5.26
N GLU A 47 23.18 9.86 4.26
CA GLU A 47 23.59 9.86 2.84
C GLU A 47 23.28 8.59 2.02
N ALA A 48 23.36 7.37 2.58
CA ALA A 48 23.04 6.14 1.86
C ALA A 48 21.53 5.84 1.84
N PRO A 49 20.90 5.54 0.68
CA PRO A 49 19.48 5.17 0.61
C PRO A 49 19.15 3.96 1.50
N ILE A 50 17.95 3.98 2.11
CA ILE A 50 17.43 2.85 2.89
C ILE A 50 16.52 2.03 1.99
N VAL A 51 16.78 0.73 1.90
CA VAL A 51 15.92 -0.22 1.20
C VAL A 51 14.91 -0.77 2.20
N SER A 52 13.62 -0.60 1.90
CA SER A 52 12.52 -1.08 2.73
C SER A 52 11.68 -2.08 1.94
N PRO A 53 11.39 -3.27 2.50
CA PRO A 53 10.54 -4.25 1.82
C PRO A 53 9.10 -3.72 1.71
N LEU A 54 8.49 -3.92 0.54
CA LEU A 54 7.09 -3.57 0.28
C LEU A 54 6.47 -4.68 -0.56
N LYS A 55 5.33 -5.23 -0.13
CA LYS A 55 4.56 -6.15 -0.98
C LYS A 55 3.66 -5.37 -1.95
N ALA A 56 3.65 -5.78 -3.21
CA ALA A 56 2.69 -5.28 -4.20
C ALA A 56 1.60 -6.32 -4.44
N TYR A 57 0.34 -5.96 -4.18
CA TYR A 57 -0.83 -6.79 -4.44
C TYR A 57 -1.64 -6.22 -5.61
N GLY A 58 -1.77 -6.99 -6.70
CA GLY A 58 -2.46 -6.56 -7.91
C GLY A 58 -3.68 -7.43 -8.20
N TYR A 59 -4.86 -6.84 -8.43
CA TYR A 59 -5.99 -7.54 -9.03
C TYR A 59 -5.97 -7.30 -10.53
N ILE A 60 -5.26 -8.17 -11.25
CA ILE A 60 -4.79 -7.93 -12.62
C ILE A 60 -4.86 -9.21 -13.47
N THR A 61 -4.67 -9.04 -14.79
CA THR A 61 -4.50 -10.17 -15.70
C THR A 61 -3.05 -10.63 -15.73
N SER A 62 -2.81 -11.84 -16.25
CA SER A 62 -1.46 -12.37 -16.40
C SER A 62 -0.54 -11.53 -17.31
N LYS A 63 -1.12 -10.73 -18.21
CA LYS A 63 -0.36 -9.84 -19.12
C LYS A 63 0.16 -8.60 -18.43
N ASP A 64 -0.44 -8.22 -17.31
CA ASP A 64 -0.12 -7.01 -16.57
C ASP A 64 0.72 -7.32 -15.31
N MET A 65 1.13 -8.57 -15.12
CA MET A 65 1.93 -8.98 -13.96
C MET A 65 3.25 -8.21 -13.91
N LEU A 66 3.67 -7.88 -12.69
CA LEU A 66 4.96 -7.25 -12.48
C LEU A 66 6.07 -8.27 -12.78
N THR A 67 7.03 -7.88 -13.60
CA THR A 67 8.16 -8.73 -13.99
C THR A 67 9.30 -8.52 -13.01
N ARG A 68 10.00 -9.58 -12.61
CA ARG A 68 11.14 -9.49 -11.69
C ARG A 68 12.25 -8.59 -12.24
N ASN A 69 12.91 -7.84 -11.34
CA ASN A 69 13.97 -6.87 -11.66
C ASN A 69 13.53 -5.74 -12.59
N TRP A 70 12.22 -5.47 -12.72
CA TRP A 70 11.72 -4.30 -13.43
C TRP A 70 11.27 -3.26 -12.41
N THR A 71 11.34 -2.01 -12.83
CA THR A 71 10.97 -0.86 -12.01
C THR A 71 9.65 -0.30 -12.51
N TYR A 72 8.71 -0.11 -11.60
CA TYR A 72 7.35 0.35 -11.88
C TYR A 72 7.00 1.55 -11.02
N SER A 73 6.16 2.43 -11.55
CA SER A 73 5.42 3.42 -10.77
C SER A 73 4.10 2.77 -10.38
N LEU A 74 3.82 2.67 -9.10
CA LEU A 74 2.55 2.16 -8.56
C LEU A 74 1.81 3.28 -7.83
N ASN A 75 0.50 3.30 -8.03
CA ASN A 75 -0.43 4.12 -7.28
C ASN A 75 -1.54 3.24 -6.70
N GLY A 76 -1.84 3.41 -5.42
CA GLY A 76 -3.01 2.80 -4.82
C GLY A 76 -2.96 2.74 -3.30
N ALA A 77 -3.90 2.01 -2.72
CA ALA A 77 -4.06 1.91 -1.28
C ALA A 77 -2.82 1.27 -0.63
N VAL A 78 -2.30 1.88 0.44
CA VAL A 78 -1.27 1.30 1.30
C VAL A 78 -1.91 0.70 2.53
N GLY A 79 -1.36 -0.42 3.02
CA GLY A 79 -1.80 -1.04 4.26
C GLY A 79 -0.67 -1.76 4.98
N PHE A 80 -1.02 -2.32 6.13
CA PHE A 80 -0.12 -3.00 7.04
C PHE A 80 -0.80 -4.27 7.56
N ILE A 81 -0.10 -5.41 7.51
CA ILE A 81 -0.57 -6.68 8.05
C ILE A 81 0.02 -6.83 9.45
N GLU A 82 -0.79 -6.63 10.49
CA GLU A 82 -0.35 -6.58 11.89
C GLU A 82 0.46 -7.81 12.31
N ASP A 83 -0.03 -9.01 11.99
CA ASP A 83 0.59 -10.28 12.40
C ASP A 83 2.02 -10.47 11.86
N SER A 84 2.30 -9.94 10.67
CA SER A 84 3.58 -10.14 9.98
C SER A 84 4.48 -8.90 9.97
N GLY A 85 3.95 -7.73 10.35
CA GLY A 85 4.63 -6.46 10.19
C GLY A 85 4.80 -6.03 8.72
N THR A 86 4.08 -6.66 7.80
CA THR A 86 4.28 -6.43 6.36
C THR A 86 3.53 -5.19 5.90
N VAL A 87 4.26 -4.26 5.27
CA VAL A 87 3.66 -3.13 4.55
C VAL A 87 3.38 -3.56 3.11
N PHE A 88 2.24 -3.15 2.58
CA PHE A 88 1.87 -3.45 1.19
C PHE A 88 1.20 -2.29 0.47
N ILE A 89 1.24 -2.33 -0.86
CA ILE A 89 0.50 -1.45 -1.76
C ILE A 89 -0.40 -2.27 -2.67
N LYS A 90 -1.65 -1.84 -2.85
CA LYS A 90 -2.55 -2.39 -3.86
C LYS A 90 -2.41 -1.64 -5.17
N HIS A 91 -2.48 -2.35 -6.28
CA HIS A 91 -2.49 -1.75 -7.61
C HIS A 91 -3.42 -2.50 -8.58
N SER A 92 -3.59 -1.92 -9.76
CA SER A 92 -4.29 -2.51 -10.89
C SER A 92 -3.54 -2.17 -12.18
N SER A 93 -3.95 -2.75 -13.32
CA SER A 93 -3.38 -2.42 -14.64
C SER A 93 -3.50 -0.93 -14.98
N LEU A 94 -4.46 -0.21 -14.39
CA LEU A 94 -4.68 1.23 -14.59
C LEU A 94 -3.82 2.11 -13.68
N THR A 95 -3.34 1.56 -12.56
CA THR A 95 -2.60 2.32 -11.55
C THR A 95 -1.13 1.88 -11.45
N GLN A 96 -0.66 1.17 -12.47
CA GLN A 96 0.74 0.80 -12.64
C GLN A 96 1.28 1.36 -13.97
N SER A 97 2.56 1.70 -13.99
CA SER A 97 3.28 2.03 -15.22
C SER A 97 4.69 1.48 -15.17
N LEU A 98 5.16 0.89 -16.27
CA LEU A 98 6.57 0.52 -16.41
C LEU A 98 7.43 1.78 -16.45
N VAL A 99 8.48 1.81 -15.63
CA VAL A 99 9.46 2.91 -15.60
C VAL A 99 10.76 2.47 -16.26
N ALA A 100 11.26 1.28 -15.92
CA ALA A 100 12.49 0.75 -16.49
C ALA A 100 12.52 -0.79 -16.46
N THR A 101 13.15 -1.39 -17.47
CA THR A 101 13.40 -2.85 -17.54
C THR A 101 14.77 -3.25 -16.96
N VAL A 102 15.60 -2.24 -16.67
CA VAL A 102 16.86 -2.36 -15.92
C VAL A 102 16.74 -1.45 -14.71
N PRO A 103 16.89 -1.95 -13.47
CA PRO A 103 16.73 -1.13 -12.28
C PRO A 103 17.68 0.09 -12.29
N PRO A 104 17.15 1.32 -12.12
CA PRO A 104 17.97 2.49 -11.91
C PRO A 104 18.83 2.37 -10.65
N GLN A 105 19.83 3.25 -10.51
CA GLN A 105 20.59 3.30 -9.26
C GLN A 105 19.69 3.70 -8.10
N GLN A 106 19.92 3.14 -6.92
CA GLN A 106 19.09 3.41 -5.73
C GLN A 106 19.07 4.91 -5.38
N GLN A 107 20.16 5.64 -5.61
CA GLN A 107 20.18 7.09 -5.36
C GLN A 107 19.15 7.84 -6.24
N ASP A 108 18.90 7.36 -7.46
CA ASP A 108 17.93 7.97 -8.37
C ASP A 108 16.49 7.68 -7.97
N LEU A 109 16.25 6.65 -7.15
CA LEU A 109 14.92 6.27 -6.68
C LEU A 109 14.61 6.80 -5.27
N ALA A 110 15.64 7.14 -4.50
CA ALA A 110 15.52 7.52 -3.11
C ALA A 110 14.54 8.69 -2.90
N GLY A 111 13.50 8.45 -2.11
CA GLY A 111 12.50 9.48 -1.76
C GLY A 111 11.50 9.80 -2.87
N LYS A 112 11.42 9.00 -3.94
CA LYS A 112 10.38 9.10 -4.99
C LYS A 112 9.10 8.38 -4.60
N ALA A 113 8.66 8.60 -3.37
CA ALA A 113 7.41 8.07 -2.84
C ALA A 113 6.66 9.16 -2.08
N SER A 114 5.35 9.22 -2.30
CA SER A 114 4.43 10.10 -1.58
C SER A 114 3.29 9.28 -1.02
N ILE A 115 2.97 9.47 0.26
CA ILE A 115 1.80 8.90 0.91
C ILE A 115 0.85 10.04 1.24
N SER A 116 -0.42 9.87 0.90
CA SER A 116 -1.50 10.78 1.24
C SER A 116 -2.67 9.97 1.77
N GLY A 117 -3.23 10.34 2.92
CA GLY A 117 -4.37 9.64 3.49
C GLY A 117 -5.39 10.61 4.08
N ILE A 118 -6.64 10.16 4.12
CA ILE A 118 -7.70 10.80 4.89
C ILE A 118 -7.85 9.96 6.16
N GLY A 119 -7.53 10.55 7.31
CA GLY A 119 -7.63 9.90 8.61
C GLY A 119 -8.59 10.64 9.51
N LYS A 120 -9.21 9.91 10.44
CA LYS A 120 -9.88 10.53 11.58
C LYS A 120 -8.82 10.95 12.58
N VAL A 121 -8.75 12.23 12.90
CA VAL A 121 -7.90 12.71 13.99
C VAL A 121 -8.48 12.18 15.31
N VAL A 122 -7.78 11.23 15.93
CA VAL A 122 -8.22 10.60 17.18
C VAL A 122 -7.80 11.45 18.37
N LYS A 123 -6.61 12.04 18.29
CA LYS A 123 -6.05 12.89 19.34
C LYS A 123 -5.07 13.90 18.75
N VAL A 124 -5.16 15.13 19.23
CA VAL A 124 -4.14 16.17 19.03
C VAL A 124 -3.50 16.45 20.37
N ASN A 125 -2.20 16.23 20.48
CA ASN A 125 -1.42 16.70 21.62
C ASN A 125 -0.60 17.90 21.17
N MET A 126 -0.67 18.98 21.94
CA MET A 126 0.29 20.08 21.86
C MET A 126 1.14 19.97 23.13
N ASP A 127 2.34 19.42 22.98
CA ASP A 127 3.30 19.38 24.08
C ASP A 127 4.12 20.68 24.06
N ASN A 128 4.27 21.30 25.23
CA ASN A 128 4.84 22.63 25.36
C ASN A 128 6.30 22.68 24.89
N LEU A 129 6.56 23.75 24.13
CA LEU A 129 7.83 24.38 23.77
C LEU A 129 9.04 23.82 24.53
N ASN A 130 9.90 23.12 23.80
CA ASN A 130 11.33 23.05 24.12
C ASN A 130 11.89 24.49 24.29
N GLU A 131 12.98 24.65 25.06
CA GLU A 131 13.55 25.98 25.40
C GLU A 131 13.84 26.87 24.18
N ASP A 132 13.92 26.28 22.99
CA ASP A 132 14.13 26.94 21.69
C ASP A 132 12.85 27.43 20.98
N GLY A 133 11.67 27.21 21.56
CA GLY A 133 10.42 27.77 21.05
C GLY A 133 9.81 27.02 19.85
N GLU A 134 10.23 25.77 19.60
CA GLU A 134 9.68 24.94 18.53
C GLU A 134 8.37 24.25 18.94
N TRP A 135 7.45 24.15 18.00
CA TRP A 135 6.17 23.45 18.21
C TRP A 135 6.27 22.04 17.64
N HIS A 136 6.05 21.03 18.48
CA HIS A 136 5.93 19.63 18.05
C HIS A 136 4.45 19.27 17.95
N LEU A 137 3.95 19.07 16.72
CA LEU A 137 2.61 18.57 16.45
C LEU A 137 2.67 17.07 16.18
N THR A 138 2.09 16.27 17.06
CA THR A 138 1.91 14.83 16.85
C THR A 138 0.45 14.54 16.50
N VAL A 139 0.21 14.01 15.30
CA VAL A 139 -1.13 13.60 14.84
C VAL A 139 -1.25 12.09 14.91
N HIS A 140 -2.21 11.60 15.68
CA HIS A 140 -2.62 10.20 15.65
C HIS A 140 -3.85 10.05 14.75
N ALA A 141 -3.72 9.23 13.70
CA ALA A 141 -4.80 8.95 12.75
C ALA A 141 -5.12 7.46 12.73
N GLU A 142 -6.42 7.14 12.65
CA GLU A 142 -6.96 5.80 12.45
C GLU A 142 -7.37 5.64 10.98
N HIS A 143 -7.10 4.48 10.40
CA HIS A 143 -7.39 4.14 9.01
C HIS A 143 -7.88 2.69 8.93
N ASP A 144 -8.80 2.40 8.00
CA ASP A 144 -9.29 1.03 7.83
C ASP A 144 -8.20 0.18 7.12
N VAL A 145 -8.02 -1.05 7.60
CA VAL A 145 -7.07 -2.01 7.02
C VAL A 145 -7.87 -3.04 6.22
N PHE A 146 -7.62 -3.11 4.92
CA PHE A 146 -8.09 -4.24 4.12
C PHE A 146 -6.99 -5.28 4.03
N ASP A 147 -7.31 -6.52 4.40
CA ASP A 147 -6.41 -7.66 4.21
C ASP A 147 -6.85 -8.48 2.97
N PRO A 148 -6.03 -8.52 1.90
CA PRO A 148 -6.33 -9.30 0.69
C PRO A 148 -6.28 -10.81 0.93
N GLU A 149 -5.67 -11.28 2.02
CA GLU A 149 -5.51 -12.70 2.32
C GLU A 149 -6.72 -13.25 3.10
N SER A 150 -7.39 -12.43 3.92
CA SER A 150 -8.52 -12.83 4.78
C SER A 150 -9.93 -12.73 4.18
N SER A 151 -10.13 -12.37 2.91
CA SER A 151 -11.48 -12.35 2.33
C SER A 151 -12.02 -13.78 2.13
N GLY A 152 -12.52 -14.35 3.22
CA GLY A 152 -13.12 -15.69 3.35
C GLY A 152 -14.43 -15.70 4.16
N HIS A 153 -14.94 -14.55 4.60
CA HIS A 153 -16.30 -14.43 5.15
C HIS A 153 -16.91 -13.08 4.74
N CYS A 154 -17.37 -13.01 3.49
CA CYS A 154 -18.59 -12.26 3.24
C CYS A 154 -19.70 -13.12 3.86
N SER A 155 -20.07 -12.85 5.11
CA SER A 155 -21.33 -13.39 5.65
C SER A 155 -22.43 -12.94 4.71
N PRO A 156 -23.24 -13.84 4.13
CA PRO A 156 -24.47 -13.39 3.49
C PRO A 156 -25.30 -12.75 4.59
N ASP A 157 -25.66 -11.48 4.40
CA ASP A 157 -26.70 -10.85 5.18
C ASP A 157 -27.90 -11.81 5.20
N LEU A 158 -28.26 -12.28 6.38
CA LEU A 158 -29.47 -13.04 6.59
C LEU A 158 -30.62 -12.09 6.27
N ASP A 159 -31.19 -12.26 5.08
CA ASP A 159 -32.52 -11.74 4.75
C ASP A 159 -33.47 -12.20 5.85
N ASP A 160 -33.91 -11.23 6.64
CA ASP A 160 -34.98 -11.33 7.61
C ASP A 160 -36.26 -11.71 6.87
N SER A 161 -36.51 -13.03 6.79
CA SER A 161 -37.73 -13.58 6.24
C SER A 161 -38.90 -13.10 7.09
N GLY A 162 -39.71 -12.23 6.49
CA GLY A 162 -41.00 -11.81 7.02
C GLY A 162 -41.83 -13.01 7.47
N VAL A 163 -42.34 -12.91 8.70
CA VAL A 163 -43.35 -13.81 9.23
C VAL A 163 -44.70 -13.14 8.96
N ASP A 164 -45.52 -13.80 8.13
CA ASP A 164 -46.97 -13.56 7.98
C ASP A 164 -47.73 -13.85 9.29
#